data_AF-A0A517WL14-F1
#
_entry.id   AF-A0A517WL14-F1
#
_cell.length_a   1.000
_cell.length_b   1.000
_cell.length_c   1.000
_cell.angle_alpha   90.00
_cell.angle_beta   90.00
_cell.angle_gamma   90.00
#
_symmetry.space_group_name_H-M   'P 1'
#
loop_
_entity.id
_entity.type
_entity.pdbx_description
1 polymer ?
#
loop_
_entity_poly.entity_id
_entity_poly.type
_entity_poly.pdbx_seq_one_letter_code
_entity_poly.pdbx_strand_id
1 'polypeptide(L)'
;MSKRIRKIRDTYFTEDQLSQTENKKRLRYSYLTAAILRDSSDHDDYSDLITDDLSDEELRLRVIAALESDNTRAIFNAVETDHMLDAPKKVLPELIVAYEKCRNTEQWEIIEEAEADLLTTLELIRMEIIEAVGSAKNSPEIVHSLLVDALHEDNDALHFAVFESLQKLGLGAAPFVPIIEKYLLEIDNRKLPMVSVPHLRNAATEALDLIR
;
A
#
# COMPACT_ATOMS: atom_id res chain seq x y z
N MET A 1 -36.77 -16.34 -16.19
CA MET A 1 -37.46 -15.88 -14.96
C MET A 1 -36.63 -16.31 -13.76
N SER A 2 -36.10 -15.32 -13.03
CA SER A 2 -35.99 -15.28 -11.56
C SER A 2 -35.07 -16.25 -10.78
N LYS A 3 -34.01 -15.64 -10.21
CA LYS A 3 -33.69 -15.57 -8.75
C LYS A 3 -33.24 -16.87 -8.05
N ARG A 4 -32.33 -16.88 -7.05
CA ARG A 4 -31.37 -15.95 -6.40
C ARG A 4 -30.88 -16.75 -5.15
N ILE A 5 -29.74 -16.35 -4.58
CA ILE A 5 -29.38 -16.39 -3.14
C ILE A 5 -28.58 -17.59 -2.59
N ARG A 6 -27.27 -17.30 -2.39
CA ARG A 6 -26.45 -17.41 -1.15
C ARG A 6 -27.03 -18.21 0.03
N LYS A 7 -26.16 -18.97 0.72
CA LYS A 7 -25.71 -18.71 2.12
C LYS A 7 -24.84 -19.90 2.62
N ILE A 8 -23.60 -19.62 3.05
CA ILE A 8 -23.10 -19.54 4.45
C ILE A 8 -22.62 -20.91 4.95
N ARG A 9 -21.30 -21.09 5.13
CA ARG A 9 -20.44 -20.76 6.30
C ARG A 9 -20.55 -21.84 7.38
N ASP A 10 -19.43 -22.05 8.07
CA ASP A 10 -19.21 -22.81 9.30
C ASP A 10 -18.61 -24.22 9.03
N THR A 11 -17.48 -24.65 9.58
CA THR A 11 -16.47 -24.07 10.50
C THR A 11 -15.34 -25.09 10.58
N TYR A 12 -14.08 -24.68 10.54
CA TYR A 12 -13.03 -25.15 11.46
C TYR A 12 -12.02 -24.02 11.61
N PHE A 13 -12.30 -23.16 12.60
CA PHE A 13 -11.30 -22.29 13.21
C PHE A 13 -10.52 -23.14 14.22
N THR A 14 -9.24 -23.35 13.96
CA THR A 14 -8.26 -23.85 14.93
C THR A 14 -6.93 -23.20 14.57
N GLU A 15 -6.41 -22.33 15.44
CA GLU A 15 -5.01 -21.86 15.69
C GLU A 15 -3.99 -21.66 14.52
N ASP A 16 -4.32 -21.97 13.27
CA ASP A 16 -3.37 -22.17 12.16
C ASP A 16 -3.34 -20.97 11.18
N GLN A 17 -4.16 -19.94 11.42
CA GLN A 17 -4.20 -18.73 10.57
C GLN A 17 -3.14 -17.68 10.97
N LEU A 18 -2.69 -17.70 12.22
CA LEU A 18 -1.59 -16.84 12.67
C LEU A 18 -0.25 -17.34 12.08
N SER A 19 -0.02 -18.66 12.09
CA SER A 19 1.22 -19.27 11.55
C SER A 19 1.38 -19.04 10.03
N GLN A 20 0.28 -19.03 9.27
CA GLN A 20 0.34 -18.80 7.82
C GLN A 20 0.57 -17.33 7.45
N THR A 21 0.03 -16.40 8.24
CA THR A 21 0.19 -14.96 7.99
C THR A 21 1.59 -14.50 8.37
N GLU A 22 2.11 -14.96 9.52
CA GLU A 22 3.49 -14.71 9.95
C GLU A 22 4.51 -15.35 9.01
N ASN A 23 4.28 -16.60 8.57
CA ASN A 23 5.16 -17.23 7.57
C ASN A 23 5.12 -16.47 6.24
N LYS A 24 3.95 -16.02 5.79
CA LYS A 24 3.82 -15.24 4.54
C LYS A 24 4.53 -13.90 4.63
N LYS A 25 4.45 -13.20 5.77
CA LYS A 25 5.17 -11.95 6.04
C LYS A 25 6.69 -12.16 6.08
N ARG A 26 7.17 -13.14 6.87
CA ARG A 26 8.60 -13.51 6.93
C ARG A 26 9.18 -13.91 5.58
N LEU A 27 8.40 -14.64 4.80
CA LEU A 27 8.76 -15.00 3.43
C LEU A 27 8.91 -13.74 2.57
N ARG A 28 7.92 -12.83 2.55
CA ARG A 28 7.99 -11.57 1.76
C ARG A 28 9.27 -10.77 2.05
N TYR A 29 9.67 -10.61 3.30
CA TYR A 29 10.91 -9.90 3.65
C TYR A 29 12.17 -10.57 3.09
N SER A 30 12.17 -11.90 3.05
CA SER A 30 13.27 -12.70 2.51
C SER A 30 13.37 -12.62 0.98
N TYR A 31 12.32 -12.13 0.30
CA TYR A 31 12.25 -11.96 -1.15
C TYR A 31 12.51 -10.52 -1.61
N LEU A 32 12.58 -9.53 -0.70
CA LEU A 32 12.77 -8.11 -1.02
C LEU A 32 14.23 -7.65 -0.90
N THR A 33 14.67 -6.82 -1.86
CA THR A 33 16.00 -6.19 -1.83
C THR A 33 16.09 -5.22 -0.65
N ALA A 34 17.19 -5.28 0.12
CA ALA A 34 17.49 -4.27 1.12
C ALA A 34 18.34 -3.16 0.49
N ALA A 35 17.84 -1.93 0.55
CA ALA A 35 18.56 -0.75 0.10
C ALA A 35 18.44 0.37 1.12
N ILE A 36 19.42 1.28 1.11
CA ILE A 36 19.38 2.54 1.86
C ILE A 36 19.39 3.77 0.96
N LEU A 37 18.83 4.88 1.43
CA LEU A 37 19.07 6.16 0.77
C LEU A 37 20.54 6.58 0.94
N ARG A 38 21.15 7.08 -0.14
CA ARG A 38 22.52 7.59 -0.14
C ARG A 38 22.70 8.65 0.93
N ASP A 39 23.86 8.61 1.57
CA ASP A 39 24.27 9.50 2.66
C ASP A 39 23.52 9.30 4.01
N SER A 40 22.73 8.23 4.19
CA SER A 40 22.14 7.89 5.50
C SER A 40 23.21 7.39 6.48
N SER A 41 23.33 8.01 7.66
CA SER A 41 24.42 7.75 8.62
C SER A 41 24.11 6.73 9.71
N ASP A 42 22.85 6.32 9.91
CA ASP A 42 22.45 5.53 11.08
C ASP A 42 21.76 4.23 10.67
N HIS A 43 22.37 3.10 11.06
CA HIS A 43 21.98 1.73 10.74
C HIS A 43 21.03 1.10 11.76
N ASP A 44 20.03 1.85 12.24
CA ASP A 44 18.93 1.19 12.93
C ASP A 44 17.97 0.69 11.86
N ASP A 45 18.04 -0.62 11.55
CA ASP A 45 17.30 -1.18 10.42
C ASP A 45 15.79 -1.31 10.66
N TYR A 46 15.30 -1.02 11.87
CA TYR A 46 13.93 -1.11 12.39
C TYR A 46 13.10 -2.32 11.91
N SER A 47 13.74 -3.30 11.28
CA SER A 47 13.09 -4.32 10.47
C SER A 47 12.59 -5.46 11.34
N ASP A 48 13.34 -5.75 12.40
CA ASP A 48 13.03 -6.80 13.37
C ASP A 48 12.11 -6.33 14.52
N LEU A 49 11.76 -5.03 14.56
CA LEU A 49 11.26 -4.38 15.79
C LEU A 49 9.75 -4.18 15.82
N ILE A 50 8.99 -4.66 14.84
CA ILE A 50 7.54 -4.57 14.87
C ILE A 50 6.95 -5.90 15.34
N THR A 51 6.62 -5.97 16.64
CA THR A 51 6.17 -7.21 17.31
C THR A 51 4.84 -6.97 18.03
N ASP A 52 4.04 -8.03 18.16
CA ASP A 52 2.70 -8.00 18.79
C ASP A 52 2.72 -7.70 20.31
N ASP A 53 3.89 -7.75 20.96
CA ASP A 53 4.02 -7.51 22.41
C ASP A 53 4.13 -6.03 22.82
N LEU A 54 4.04 -5.10 21.86
CA LEU A 54 4.16 -3.66 22.11
C LEU A 54 2.80 -3.04 22.45
N SER A 55 2.80 -1.99 23.28
CA SER A 55 1.59 -1.15 23.41
C SER A 55 1.31 -0.40 22.11
N ASP A 56 0.04 -0.02 21.87
CA ASP A 56 -0.36 0.74 20.66
C ASP A 56 0.48 2.01 20.45
N GLU A 57 0.88 2.67 21.54
CA GLU A 57 1.71 3.88 21.49
C GLU A 57 3.14 3.57 21.07
N GLU A 58 3.75 2.53 21.64
CA GLU A 58 5.11 2.10 21.28
C GLU A 58 5.16 1.56 19.86
N LEU A 59 4.16 0.76 19.47
CA LEU A 59 4.00 0.26 18.11
C LEU A 59 3.92 1.42 17.11
N ARG A 60 3.10 2.43 17.40
CA ARG A 60 2.99 3.63 16.56
C ARG A 60 4.31 4.38 16.42
N LEU A 61 5.03 4.59 17.53
CA LEU A 61 6.33 5.26 17.49
C LEU A 61 7.36 4.49 16.66
N ARG A 62 7.33 3.15 16.72
CA ARG A 62 8.19 2.31 15.88
C ARG A 62 7.80 2.34 14.41
N VAL A 63 6.51 2.32 14.09
CA VAL A 63 6.05 2.49 12.70
C VAL A 63 6.51 3.83 12.14
N ILE A 64 6.37 4.92 12.90
CA ILE A 64 6.87 6.24 12.50
C ILE A 64 8.39 6.19 12.26
N ALA A 65 9.17 5.67 13.21
CA ALA A 65 10.63 5.58 13.05
C ALA A 65 11.04 4.73 11.84
N ALA A 66 10.33 3.65 11.56
CA ALA A 66 10.58 2.78 10.42
C ALA A 66 10.19 3.44 9.07
N LEU A 67 9.09 4.20 9.01
CA LEU A 67 8.71 5.01 7.83
C LEU A 67 9.68 6.17 7.58
N GLU A 68 10.17 6.79 8.66
CA GLU A 68 11.17 7.86 8.60
C GLU A 68 12.56 7.35 8.26
N SER A 69 12.80 6.05 8.46
CA SER A 69 14.08 5.43 8.13
C SER A 69 14.39 5.54 6.64
N ASP A 70 15.66 5.32 6.35
CA ASP A 70 16.17 5.30 5.00
C ASP A 70 16.34 3.87 4.50
N ASN A 71 15.67 2.86 5.09
CA ASN A 71 15.82 1.45 4.76
C ASN A 71 14.54 0.85 4.14
N THR A 72 14.65 0.19 2.98
CA THR A 72 13.48 -0.37 2.27
C THR A 72 12.72 -1.43 3.07
N ARG A 73 13.41 -2.28 3.83
CA ARG A 73 12.76 -3.32 4.65
C ARG A 73 12.01 -2.69 5.82
N ALA A 74 12.61 -1.72 6.50
CA ALA A 74 11.95 -0.99 7.58
C ALA A 74 10.65 -0.35 7.11
N ILE A 75 10.70 0.39 5.99
CA ILE A 75 9.53 1.05 5.41
C ILE A 75 8.47 0.01 5.04
N PHE A 76 8.85 -1.06 4.32
CA PHE A 76 7.91 -2.11 3.96
C PHE A 76 7.21 -2.72 5.18
N ASN A 77 7.97 -3.02 6.24
CA ASN A 77 7.44 -3.60 7.48
C ASN A 77 6.49 -2.63 8.18
N ALA A 78 6.84 -1.35 8.22
CA ALA A 78 6.01 -0.31 8.84
C ALA A 78 4.65 -0.17 8.14
N VAL A 79 4.64 -0.17 6.82
CA VAL A 79 3.43 -0.04 6.01
C VAL A 79 2.57 -1.29 6.12
N GLU A 80 3.17 -2.47 6.07
CA GLU A 80 2.47 -3.75 6.31
C GLU A 80 1.86 -3.82 7.71
N THR A 81 2.32 -3.03 8.67
CA THR A 81 1.78 -3.03 10.04
C THR A 81 0.55 -2.14 10.18
N ASP A 82 0.24 -1.30 9.20
CA ASP A 82 -0.82 -0.28 9.27
C ASP A 82 -2.23 -0.86 9.45
N HIS A 83 -2.48 -2.12 9.04
CA HIS A 83 -3.76 -2.79 9.35
C HIS A 83 -4.03 -2.97 10.86
N MET A 84 -3.02 -2.74 11.71
CA MET A 84 -3.12 -2.80 13.17
C MET A 84 -3.29 -1.43 13.83
N LEU A 85 -3.13 -0.33 13.10
CA LEU A 85 -3.20 1.01 13.67
C LEU A 85 -4.54 1.67 13.35
N ASP A 86 -5.42 1.77 14.35
CA ASP A 86 -6.65 2.57 14.30
C ASP A 86 -6.39 4.10 14.20
N ALA A 87 -5.13 4.51 13.99
CA ALA A 87 -4.67 5.90 13.97
C ALA A 87 -3.95 6.32 12.66
N PRO A 88 -4.50 6.02 11.46
CA PRO A 88 -3.86 6.38 10.19
C PRO A 88 -3.61 7.89 10.06
N LYS A 89 -4.38 8.74 10.76
CA LYS A 89 -4.12 10.19 10.81
C LYS A 89 -2.73 10.58 11.30
N LYS A 90 -2.16 9.81 12.24
CA LYS A 90 -0.89 10.15 12.89
C LYS A 90 0.33 9.62 12.15
N VAL A 91 0.14 8.69 11.21
CA VAL A 91 1.19 8.08 10.39
C VAL A 91 1.10 8.50 8.92
N LEU A 92 -0.01 9.14 8.51
CA LEU A 92 -0.24 9.58 7.14
C LEU A 92 0.85 10.54 6.61
N PRO A 93 1.31 11.56 7.37
CA PRO A 93 2.42 12.39 6.91
C PRO A 93 3.68 11.57 6.58
N GLU A 94 4.01 10.58 7.41
CA GLU A 94 5.19 9.73 7.29
C GLU A 94 5.05 8.75 6.12
N LEU A 95 3.86 8.19 5.90
CA LEU A 95 3.55 7.38 4.72
C LEU A 95 3.81 8.15 3.42
N ILE A 96 3.45 9.43 3.37
CA ILE A 96 3.65 10.27 2.18
C ILE A 96 5.12 10.58 1.96
N VAL A 97 5.84 10.90 3.03
CA VAL A 97 7.30 11.08 2.95
C VAL A 97 7.97 9.81 2.43
N ALA A 98 7.59 8.64 2.96
CA ALA A 98 8.09 7.35 2.51
C ALA A 98 7.76 7.07 1.03
N TYR A 99 6.55 7.42 0.57
CA TYR A 99 6.15 7.27 -0.83
C TYR A 99 7.05 8.10 -1.76
N GLU A 100 7.29 9.37 -1.43
CA GLU A 100 8.15 10.25 -2.23
C GLU A 100 9.60 9.79 -2.23
N LYS A 101 10.13 9.29 -1.09
CA LYS A 101 11.45 8.64 -1.02
C LYS A 101 11.53 7.46 -2.00
N CYS A 102 10.52 6.59 -1.99
CA CYS A 102 10.50 5.39 -2.83
C CYS A 102 10.33 5.70 -4.33
N ARG A 103 9.78 6.86 -4.67
CA ARG A 103 9.63 7.32 -6.05
C ARG A 103 10.97 7.69 -6.70
N ASN A 104 11.98 8.08 -5.91
CA ASN A 104 13.28 8.53 -6.41
C ASN A 104 14.33 7.41 -6.39
N THR A 105 14.22 6.48 -7.33
CA THR A 105 15.00 5.23 -7.37
C THR A 105 16.52 5.45 -7.46
N GLU A 106 16.97 6.56 -8.05
CA GLU A 106 18.39 6.88 -8.23
C GLU A 106 19.12 7.23 -6.92
N GLN A 107 18.37 7.54 -5.87
CA GLN A 107 18.92 7.89 -4.56
C GLN A 107 19.22 6.68 -3.69
N TRP A 108 18.85 5.48 -4.13
CA TRP A 108 19.01 4.26 -3.35
C TRP A 108 20.33 3.54 -3.66
N GLU A 109 20.92 2.97 -2.62
CA GLU A 109 22.09 2.10 -2.66
C GLU A 109 21.70 0.72 -2.14
N ILE A 110 21.93 -0.30 -2.96
CA ILE A 110 21.63 -1.69 -2.61
C ILE A 110 22.66 -2.18 -1.59
N ILE A 111 22.18 -2.64 -0.43
CA ILE A 111 23.02 -3.27 0.59
C ILE A 111 22.93 -4.79 0.48
N GLU A 112 21.75 -5.32 0.16
CA GLU A 112 21.50 -6.75 0.04
C GLU A 112 20.58 -7.03 -1.14
N GLU A 113 21.06 -7.84 -2.08
CA GLU A 113 20.26 -8.34 -3.19
C GLU A 113 19.41 -9.53 -2.74
N ALA A 114 18.13 -9.52 -3.12
CA ALA A 114 17.21 -10.62 -2.94
C ALA A 114 16.60 -11.05 -4.29
N GLU A 115 15.51 -11.82 -4.29
CA GLU A 115 14.87 -12.26 -5.54
C GLU A 115 14.22 -11.10 -6.31
N ALA A 116 13.62 -10.13 -5.61
CA ALA A 116 13.09 -8.92 -6.23
C ALA A 116 14.20 -7.87 -6.37
N ASP A 117 14.28 -7.20 -7.53
CA ASP A 117 15.20 -6.07 -7.71
C ASP A 117 14.75 -4.82 -6.94
N LEU A 118 15.61 -3.78 -6.96
CA LEU A 118 15.34 -2.51 -6.29
C LEU A 118 14.07 -1.83 -6.81
N LEU A 119 13.87 -1.79 -8.14
CA LEU A 119 12.71 -1.11 -8.73
C LEU A 119 11.41 -1.79 -8.29
N THR A 120 11.36 -3.11 -8.40
CA THR A 120 10.24 -3.94 -7.96
C THR A 120 9.98 -3.75 -6.47
N THR A 121 11.03 -3.72 -5.65
CA THR A 121 10.92 -3.52 -4.20
C THR A 121 10.31 -2.15 -3.87
N LEU A 122 10.80 -1.08 -4.49
CA LEU A 122 10.28 0.28 -4.29
C LEU A 122 8.84 0.41 -4.78
N GLU A 123 8.49 -0.21 -5.91
CA GLU A 123 7.11 -0.26 -6.40
C GLU A 123 6.17 -0.99 -5.43
N LEU A 124 6.59 -2.13 -4.89
CA LEU A 124 5.81 -2.85 -3.88
C LEU A 124 5.57 -2.01 -2.63
N ILE A 125 6.60 -1.33 -2.11
CA ILE A 125 6.44 -0.40 -0.97
C ILE A 125 5.43 0.69 -1.31
N ARG A 126 5.51 1.28 -2.51
CA ARG A 126 4.58 2.34 -2.94
C ARG A 126 3.15 1.85 -3.06
N MET A 127 2.93 0.62 -3.55
CA MET A 127 1.61 -0.02 -3.57
C MET A 127 1.05 -0.18 -2.17
N GLU A 128 1.84 -0.76 -1.26
CA GLU A 128 1.42 -0.95 0.15
C GLU A 128 1.09 0.40 0.81
N ILE A 129 1.85 1.47 0.51
CA ILE A 129 1.56 2.81 1.03
C ILE A 129 0.22 3.33 0.50
N ILE A 130 -0.02 3.21 -0.81
CA ILE A 130 -1.28 3.60 -1.44
C ILE A 130 -2.46 2.86 -0.81
N GLU A 131 -2.29 1.58 -0.52
CA GLU A 131 -3.33 0.78 0.13
C GLU A 131 -3.55 1.18 1.60
N ALA A 132 -2.47 1.43 2.34
CA ALA A 132 -2.50 1.89 3.73
C ALA A 132 -3.25 3.23 3.87
N VAL A 133 -2.99 4.20 2.98
CA VAL A 133 -3.72 5.48 3.03
C VAL A 133 -5.24 5.32 2.79
N GLY A 134 -5.68 4.23 2.14
CA GLY A 134 -7.10 3.91 1.97
C GLY A 134 -7.82 3.58 3.28
N SER A 135 -7.06 3.20 4.31
CA SER A 135 -7.55 2.98 5.67
C SER A 135 -7.75 4.31 6.43
N ALA A 136 -7.20 5.42 5.93
CA ALA A 136 -7.24 6.75 6.54
C ALA A 136 -8.55 7.52 6.31
N LYS A 137 -9.68 7.00 6.82
CA LYS A 137 -11.06 7.47 6.57
C LYS A 137 -11.37 8.96 6.80
N ASN A 138 -10.47 9.73 7.41
CA ASN A 138 -10.74 11.08 7.91
C ASN A 138 -9.76 12.16 7.43
N SER A 139 -8.95 11.91 6.40
CA SER A 139 -7.94 12.87 5.90
C SER A 139 -7.92 12.97 4.36
N PRO A 140 -9.03 13.37 3.71
CA PRO A 140 -9.17 13.26 2.26
C PRO A 140 -8.21 14.14 1.46
N GLU A 141 -7.88 15.36 1.92
CA GLU A 141 -7.10 16.32 1.13
C GLU A 141 -5.64 15.88 0.91
N ILE A 142 -5.03 15.33 1.96
CA ILE A 142 -3.64 14.87 1.93
C ILE A 142 -3.52 13.55 1.16
N VAL A 143 -4.51 12.65 1.30
CA VAL A 143 -4.60 11.41 0.53
C VAL A 143 -4.86 11.70 -0.95
N HIS A 144 -5.57 12.78 -1.26
CA HIS A 144 -5.94 13.15 -2.62
C HIS A 144 -4.75 13.36 -3.56
N SER A 145 -3.72 14.10 -3.15
CA SER A 145 -2.55 14.32 -4.02
C SER A 145 -1.83 13.02 -4.34
N LEU A 146 -1.59 12.18 -3.33
CA LEU A 146 -0.87 10.92 -3.49
C LEU A 146 -1.60 9.96 -4.44
N LEU A 147 -2.90 9.75 -4.23
CA LEU A 147 -3.70 8.85 -5.09
C LEU A 147 -3.83 9.38 -6.52
N VAL A 148 -3.96 10.70 -6.69
CA VAL A 148 -4.02 11.31 -8.03
C VAL A 148 -2.69 11.18 -8.74
N ASP A 149 -1.57 11.43 -8.05
CA ASP A 149 -0.24 11.33 -8.65
C ASP A 149 0.06 9.89 -9.07
N ALA A 150 -0.28 8.90 -8.23
CA ALA A 150 -0.18 7.49 -8.58
C ALA A 150 -0.99 7.12 -9.84
N LEU A 151 -2.19 7.69 -10.02
CA LEU A 151 -3.00 7.51 -11.24
C LEU A 151 -2.44 8.21 -12.48
N HIS A 152 -1.42 9.05 -12.37
CA HIS A 152 -0.75 9.66 -13.53
C HIS A 152 0.48 8.89 -14.00
N GLU A 153 0.90 7.87 -13.26
CA GLU A 153 2.05 7.06 -13.62
C GLU A 153 1.71 6.00 -14.67
N ASP A 154 2.69 5.65 -15.49
CA ASP A 154 2.56 4.57 -16.47
C ASP A 154 2.79 3.20 -15.78
N ASN A 155 2.15 2.97 -14.63
CA ASN A 155 2.27 1.77 -13.80
C ASN A 155 0.88 1.25 -13.40
N ASP A 156 0.50 0.10 -13.96
CA ASP A 156 -0.81 -0.52 -13.73
C ASP A 156 -0.99 -1.06 -12.31
N ALA A 157 0.08 -1.55 -11.69
CA ALA A 157 0.05 -2.04 -10.31
C ALA A 157 -0.31 -0.92 -9.31
N LEU A 158 0.25 0.28 -9.48
CA LEU A 158 -0.13 1.45 -8.70
C LEU A 158 -1.59 1.84 -8.92
N HIS A 159 -2.10 1.74 -10.15
CA HIS A 159 -3.51 2.03 -10.43
C HIS A 159 -4.45 1.06 -9.71
N PHE A 160 -4.13 -0.24 -9.66
CA PHE A 160 -4.90 -1.20 -8.88
C PHE A 160 -4.89 -0.85 -7.39
N ALA A 161 -3.72 -0.54 -6.83
CA ALA A 161 -3.59 -0.13 -5.44
C ALA A 161 -4.46 1.11 -5.15
N VAL A 162 -4.50 2.09 -6.08
CA VAL A 162 -5.36 3.28 -5.91
C VAL A 162 -6.83 2.88 -5.88
N PHE A 163 -7.31 2.05 -6.81
CA PHE A 163 -8.72 1.65 -6.79
C PHE A 163 -9.09 0.84 -5.55
N GLU A 164 -8.21 -0.03 -5.07
CA GLU A 164 -8.41 -0.73 -3.81
C GLU A 164 -8.47 0.23 -2.62
N SER A 165 -7.56 1.21 -2.57
CA SER A 165 -7.53 2.28 -1.57
C SER A 165 -8.84 3.09 -1.55
N LEU A 166 -9.34 3.47 -2.74
CA LEU A 166 -10.60 4.18 -2.89
C LEU A 166 -11.80 3.34 -2.43
N GLN A 167 -11.80 2.02 -2.68
CA GLN A 167 -12.81 1.11 -2.17
C GLN A 167 -12.78 1.02 -0.63
N LYS A 168 -11.59 1.01 0.00
CA LYS A 168 -11.41 1.03 1.46
C LYS A 168 -11.95 2.31 2.09
N LEU A 169 -11.80 3.46 1.41
CA LEU A 169 -12.35 4.76 1.84
C LEU A 169 -13.89 4.84 1.74
N GLY A 170 -14.50 4.10 0.81
CA GLY A 170 -15.96 4.10 0.59
C GLY A 170 -16.50 5.51 0.31
N LEU A 171 -17.53 5.95 1.04
CA LEU A 171 -18.11 7.29 0.86
C LEU A 171 -17.12 8.44 1.10
N GLY A 172 -16.04 8.20 1.86
CA GLY A 172 -14.96 9.18 2.03
C GLY A 172 -14.22 9.51 0.73
N ALA A 173 -14.31 8.64 -0.28
CA ALA A 173 -13.72 8.82 -1.60
C ALA A 173 -14.63 9.58 -2.60
N ALA A 174 -15.76 10.15 -2.16
CA ALA A 174 -16.63 10.98 -3.02
C ALA A 174 -15.89 12.07 -3.85
N PRO A 175 -14.86 12.75 -3.32
CA PRO A 175 -14.07 13.70 -4.11
C PRO A 175 -13.35 13.10 -5.33
N PHE A 176 -13.14 11.79 -5.38
CA PHE A 176 -12.45 11.10 -6.48
C PHE A 176 -13.38 10.70 -7.63
N VAL A 177 -14.71 10.85 -7.49
CA VAL A 177 -15.66 10.49 -8.56
C VAL A 177 -15.30 11.12 -9.92
N PRO A 178 -15.03 12.44 -10.03
CA PRO A 178 -14.65 13.04 -11.31
C PRO A 178 -13.32 12.51 -11.87
N ILE A 179 -12.40 12.11 -10.98
CA ILE A 179 -11.09 11.58 -11.35
C ILE A 179 -11.25 10.17 -11.93
N ILE A 180 -12.06 9.31 -11.29
CA ILE A 180 -12.33 7.96 -11.77
C ILE A 180 -13.08 8.01 -13.11
N GLU A 181 -14.08 8.88 -13.25
CA GLU A 181 -14.80 9.09 -14.51
C GLU A 181 -13.86 9.51 -15.64
N LYS A 182 -12.98 10.48 -15.38
CA LYS A 182 -11.95 10.90 -16.33
C LYS A 182 -11.00 9.76 -16.67
N TYR A 183 -10.53 9.01 -15.68
CA TYR A 183 -9.66 7.86 -15.87
C TYR A 183 -10.29 6.83 -16.81
N LEU A 184 -11.57 6.50 -16.62
CA LEU A 184 -12.32 5.55 -17.45
C LEU A 184 -12.45 6.01 -18.92
N LEU A 185 -12.54 7.32 -19.17
CA LEU A 185 -12.56 7.89 -20.53
C LEU A 185 -11.18 7.84 -21.21
N GLU A 186 -10.11 7.94 -20.42
CA GLU A 186 -8.74 8.06 -20.91
C GLU A 186 -7.99 6.73 -20.95
N ILE A 187 -8.48 5.68 -20.29
CA ILE A 187 -7.73 4.43 -20.04
C ILE A 187 -7.20 3.77 -21.32
N ASP A 188 -7.95 3.83 -22.42
CA ASP A 188 -7.55 3.24 -23.70
C ASP A 188 -6.40 4.02 -24.39
N ASN A 189 -6.14 5.25 -23.95
CA ASN A 189 -5.08 6.12 -24.47
C ASN A 189 -3.85 6.18 -23.55
N ARG A 190 -3.87 5.49 -22.41
CA ARG A 190 -2.74 5.47 -21.44
C ARG A 190 -1.69 4.45 -21.88
N LYS A 191 -0.44 4.66 -21.46
CA LYS A 191 0.68 3.73 -21.75
C LYS A 191 0.71 2.57 -20.75
N LEU A 192 -0.42 1.86 -20.63
CA LEU A 192 -0.56 0.71 -19.75
C LEU A 192 -0.50 -0.59 -20.54
N PRO A 193 -0.11 -1.71 -19.92
CA PRO A 193 -0.19 -3.01 -20.58
C PRO A 193 -1.61 -3.30 -21.05
N MET A 194 -1.78 -3.65 -22.34
CA MET A 194 -3.10 -3.93 -22.93
C MET A 194 -3.87 -5.03 -22.17
N VAL A 195 -3.14 -5.98 -21.58
CA VAL A 195 -3.71 -7.07 -20.76
C VAL A 195 -4.35 -6.56 -19.47
N SER A 196 -3.85 -5.46 -18.91
CA SER A 196 -4.32 -4.90 -17.63
C SER A 196 -5.51 -3.96 -17.79
N VAL A 197 -5.67 -3.33 -18.96
CA VAL A 197 -6.73 -2.34 -19.23
C VAL A 197 -8.14 -2.84 -18.89
N PRO A 198 -8.59 -4.06 -19.29
CA PRO A 198 -9.92 -4.55 -18.93
C PRO A 198 -10.10 -4.71 -17.41
N HIS A 199 -9.06 -5.16 -16.72
CA HIS A 199 -9.08 -5.39 -15.27
C HIS A 199 -9.10 -4.06 -14.50
N LEU A 200 -8.29 -3.10 -14.93
CA LEU A 200 -8.29 -1.74 -14.37
C LEU A 200 -9.62 -1.02 -14.59
N ARG A 201 -10.25 -1.20 -15.76
CA ARG A 201 -11.59 -0.67 -16.03
C ARG A 201 -12.62 -1.24 -15.07
N ASN A 202 -12.56 -2.54 -14.79
CA ASN A 202 -13.44 -3.19 -13.81
C ASN A 202 -13.19 -2.64 -12.41
N ALA A 203 -11.93 -2.58 -11.96
CA ALA A 203 -11.58 -2.06 -10.64
C ALA A 203 -12.04 -0.60 -10.43
N ALA A 204 -11.83 0.25 -11.45
CA ALA A 204 -12.30 1.63 -11.45
C ALA A 204 -13.83 1.74 -11.40
N THR A 205 -14.54 0.88 -12.13
CA THR A 205 -16.02 0.84 -12.12
C THR A 205 -16.54 0.37 -10.77
N GLU A 206 -15.93 -0.66 -10.19
CA GLU A 206 -16.30 -1.16 -8.85
C GLU A 206 -16.06 -0.10 -7.77
N ALA A 207 -14.93 0.61 -7.83
CA ALA A 207 -14.68 1.74 -6.94
C ALA A 207 -15.75 2.83 -7.10
N LEU A 208 -16.07 3.20 -8.35
CA LEU A 208 -17.09 4.21 -8.64
C LEU A 208 -18.48 3.82 -8.13
N ASP A 209 -18.87 2.56 -8.28
CA ASP A 209 -20.16 2.03 -7.81
C ASP A 209 -20.27 1.97 -6.28
N LEU A 210 -19.15 1.84 -5.56
CA LEU A 210 -19.11 1.84 -4.10
C LEU A 210 -19.15 3.26 -3.49
N ILE A 211 -18.65 4.25 -4.24
CA ILE A 211 -18.54 5.64 -3.78
C ILE A 211 -19.85 6.43 -4.00
N ARG A 212 -20.66 6.02 -4.97
CA ARG A 212 -21.94 6.65 -5.36
C ARG A 212 -23.13 6.15 -4.55
#